data_AF-A0A959GZU2-F1
#
_entry.id   AF-A0A959GZU2-F1
#
_cell.length_a   1.000
_cell.length_b   1.000
_cell.length_c   1.000
_cell.angle_alpha   90.00
_cell.angle_beta   90.00
_cell.angle_gamma   90.00
#
_symmetry.space_group_name_H-M   'P 1'
#
loop_
_entity.id
_entity.type
_entity.pdbx_description
1 polymer ?
#
loop_
_entity_poly.entity_id
_entity_poly.type
_entity_poly.pdbx_seq_one_letter_code
_entity_poly.pdbx_strand_id
1 'polypeptide(L)'
;MNAIPENNSGTVEAHPVFPQVGDNELSAREKAAGWELLFDGKSIDKWRNYNKATLGTAWVINDHAIHLQTKALDGSEWQQRDGGDIVSVEEYQNFELTLDWKIGPCGNSGIIYNVVEDSAKYQYVWQTGPEMQVLDNTCHPDAR
;
A
#
# COMPACT_ATOMS: atom_id res chain seq x y z
N MET A 1 11.54 -22.23 -8.73
CA MET A 1 11.06 -21.88 -10.09
C MET A 1 9.61 -22.29 -10.18
N ASN A 2 8.71 -21.35 -10.40
CA ASN A 2 7.29 -21.63 -10.51
C ASN A 2 7.05 -22.44 -11.80
N ALA A 3 6.41 -23.58 -11.69
CA ALA A 3 6.05 -24.43 -12.83
C ALA A 3 4.88 -23.78 -13.57
N ILE A 4 5.18 -22.82 -14.45
CA ILE A 4 4.16 -22.21 -15.32
C ILE A 4 3.70 -23.28 -16.33
N PRO A 5 2.41 -23.64 -16.38
CA PRO A 5 1.94 -24.67 -17.31
C PRO A 5 2.10 -24.24 -18.76
N GLU A 6 2.79 -25.04 -19.58
CA GLU A 6 3.07 -24.72 -21.00
C GLU A 6 1.80 -24.66 -21.88
N ASN A 7 0.71 -25.31 -21.46
CA ASN A 7 -0.53 -25.46 -22.24
C ASN A 7 -1.79 -25.01 -21.50
N ASN A 8 -1.66 -24.15 -20.48
CA ASN A 8 -2.81 -23.56 -19.81
C ASN A 8 -2.61 -22.05 -19.69
N SER A 9 -3.16 -21.31 -20.64
CA SER A 9 -3.13 -19.85 -20.66
C SER A 9 -3.92 -19.22 -19.51
N GLY A 10 -4.57 -20.03 -18.66
CA GLY A 10 -5.51 -19.56 -17.67
C GLY A 10 -6.78 -19.03 -18.31
N THR A 11 -7.75 -18.66 -17.47
CA THR A 11 -8.93 -17.92 -17.88
C THR A 11 -8.74 -16.46 -17.50
N VAL A 12 -8.96 -15.55 -18.45
CA VAL A 12 -9.13 -14.13 -18.15
C VAL A 12 -10.60 -13.94 -17.81
N GLU A 13 -10.91 -13.84 -16.53
CA GLU A 13 -12.21 -13.36 -16.10
C GLU A 13 -12.20 -11.83 -16.09
N ALA A 14 -13.29 -11.21 -16.55
CA ALA A 14 -13.42 -9.78 -16.45
C ALA A 14 -13.46 -9.39 -14.97
N HIS A 15 -12.66 -8.39 -14.57
CA HIS A 15 -12.70 -7.86 -13.21
C HIS A 15 -14.14 -7.46 -12.86
N PRO A 16 -14.73 -8.02 -11.79
CA PRO A 16 -16.09 -7.69 -11.41
C PRO A 16 -16.17 -6.21 -11.04
N VAL A 17 -17.04 -5.46 -11.73
CA VAL A 17 -17.31 -4.07 -11.38
C VAL A 17 -18.25 -4.04 -10.18
N PHE A 18 -17.76 -3.53 -9.06
CA PHE A 18 -18.56 -3.25 -7.88
C PHE A 18 -18.98 -1.77 -7.90
N PRO A 19 -20.29 -1.45 -7.83
CA PRO A 19 -20.72 -0.07 -7.72
C PRO A 19 -20.25 0.51 -6.38
N GLN A 20 -19.52 1.62 -6.41
CA GLN A 20 -19.13 2.32 -5.20
C GLN A 20 -20.36 2.84 -4.46
N VAL A 21 -20.40 2.58 -3.15
CA VAL A 21 -21.49 3.02 -2.25
C VAL A 21 -21.06 4.20 -1.36
N GLY A 22 -19.76 4.43 -1.23
CA GLY A 22 -19.13 5.52 -0.47
C GLY A 22 -17.65 5.19 -0.20
N ASP A 23 -16.88 6.18 0.24
CA ASP A 23 -15.48 5.97 0.61
C ASP A 23 -15.38 5.08 1.86
N ASN A 24 -14.45 4.13 1.85
CA ASN A 24 -14.21 3.21 2.96
C ASN A 24 -15.44 2.38 3.38
N GLU A 25 -16.33 2.07 2.43
CA GLU A 25 -17.50 1.22 2.63
C GLU A 25 -17.58 0.12 1.57
N LEU A 26 -17.95 -1.09 2.00
CA LEU A 26 -18.22 -2.19 1.07
C LEU A 26 -19.71 -2.24 0.71
N SER A 27 -19.97 -2.29 -0.59
CA SER A 27 -21.27 -2.65 -1.14
C SER A 27 -21.68 -4.07 -0.72
N ALA A 28 -22.98 -4.38 -0.82
CA ALA A 28 -23.47 -5.74 -0.57
C ALA A 28 -22.80 -6.78 -1.49
N ARG A 29 -22.43 -6.38 -2.71
CA ARG A 29 -21.80 -7.27 -3.70
C ARG A 29 -20.35 -7.56 -3.34
N GLU A 30 -19.59 -6.57 -2.87
CA GLU A 30 -18.23 -6.76 -2.38
C GLU A 30 -18.20 -7.69 -1.18
N LYS A 31 -19.08 -7.46 -0.19
CA LYS A 31 -19.21 -8.35 0.97
C LYS A 31 -19.54 -9.79 0.57
N ALA A 32 -20.47 -9.97 -0.37
CA ALA A 32 -20.83 -11.30 -0.87
C ALA A 32 -19.70 -11.98 -1.66
N ALA A 33 -18.83 -11.20 -2.29
CA ALA A 33 -17.64 -11.69 -2.99
C ALA A 33 -16.43 -11.90 -2.05
N GLY A 34 -16.57 -11.62 -0.74
CA GLY A 34 -15.53 -11.88 0.26
C GLY A 34 -14.50 -10.75 0.41
N TRP A 35 -14.75 -9.56 -0.13
CA TRP A 35 -13.90 -8.39 0.10
C TRP A 35 -13.92 -7.98 1.57
N GLU A 36 -12.79 -7.47 2.05
CA GLU A 36 -12.66 -6.87 3.37
C GLU A 36 -12.10 -5.46 3.27
N LEU A 37 -12.42 -4.61 4.27
CA LEU A 37 -11.79 -3.31 4.40
C LEU A 37 -10.46 -3.44 5.13
N LEU A 38 -9.38 -3.02 4.50
CA LEU A 38 -8.09 -2.79 5.17
C LEU A 38 -8.06 -1.44 5.89
N PHE A 39 -9.01 -0.55 5.59
CA PHE A 39 -9.17 0.75 6.22
C PHE A 39 -10.65 1.16 6.19
N ASP A 40 -11.20 1.58 7.34
CA ASP A 40 -12.60 1.96 7.51
C ASP A 40 -12.83 3.48 7.54
N GLY A 41 -11.79 4.26 7.20
CA GLY A 41 -11.81 5.71 7.27
C GLY A 41 -11.58 6.29 8.67
N LYS A 42 -11.40 5.47 9.71
CA LYS A 42 -11.46 5.88 11.12
C LYS A 42 -10.41 5.24 12.03
N SER A 43 -10.01 4.01 11.76
CA SER A 43 -8.99 3.27 12.50
C SER A 43 -7.83 2.90 11.57
N ILE A 44 -6.62 3.00 12.10
CA ILE A 44 -5.38 2.61 11.42
C ILE A 44 -4.72 1.41 12.11
N ASP A 45 -5.47 0.68 12.95
CA ASP A 45 -4.96 -0.41 13.78
C ASP A 45 -4.53 -1.64 12.98
N LYS A 46 -5.00 -1.75 11.73
CA LYS A 46 -4.58 -2.80 10.79
C LYS A 46 -3.20 -2.54 10.18
N TRP A 47 -2.53 -1.46 10.56
CA TRP A 47 -1.25 -1.04 10.02
C TRP A 47 -0.20 -0.82 11.10
N ARG A 48 1.05 -1.10 10.75
CA ARG A 48 2.24 -0.81 11.56
C ARG A 48 3.39 -0.42 10.65
N ASN A 49 4.42 0.22 11.19
CA ASN A 49 5.62 0.42 10.39
C ASN A 49 6.35 -0.90 10.12
N TYR A 50 6.98 -0.99 8.95
CA TYR A 50 7.86 -2.10 8.60
C TYR A 50 8.97 -2.27 9.66
N ASN A 51 9.24 -3.51 10.05
CA ASN A 51 10.12 -3.95 11.13
C ASN A 51 9.81 -3.34 12.51
N LYS A 52 8.59 -2.85 12.75
CA LYS A 52 8.15 -2.30 14.04
C LYS A 52 6.81 -2.90 14.48
N ALA A 53 6.58 -2.91 15.79
CA ALA A 53 5.32 -3.40 16.39
C ALA A 53 4.19 -2.37 16.36
N THR A 54 4.50 -1.08 16.17
CA THR A 54 3.52 0.01 16.21
C THR A 54 3.65 0.90 14.99
N LEU A 55 2.59 1.66 14.73
CA LEU A 55 2.58 2.73 13.75
C LEU A 55 3.21 4.00 14.32
N GLY A 56 4.05 4.65 13.53
CA GLY A 56 4.67 5.93 13.82
C GLY A 56 3.70 7.09 13.63
N THR A 57 3.98 8.21 14.30
CA THR A 57 3.06 9.34 14.42
C THR A 57 2.96 10.21 13.17
N ALA A 58 3.81 10.00 12.17
CA ALA A 58 3.71 10.71 10.90
C ALA A 58 2.58 10.14 10.00
N TRP A 59 2.14 8.90 10.23
CA TRP A 59 0.97 8.33 9.57
C TRP A 59 -0.28 8.66 10.39
N VAL A 60 -1.17 9.45 9.78
CA VAL A 60 -2.39 9.92 10.43
C VAL A 60 -3.60 9.57 9.57
N ILE A 61 -4.78 9.67 10.18
CA ILE A 61 -6.03 9.72 9.44
C ILE A 61 -6.36 11.18 9.16
N ASN A 62 -6.45 11.54 7.89
CA ASN A 62 -6.85 12.86 7.43
C ASN A 62 -7.79 12.72 6.25
N ASP A 63 -8.91 13.43 6.27
CA ASP A 63 -9.90 13.39 5.17
C ASP A 63 -10.35 11.96 4.82
N HIS A 64 -10.64 11.15 5.84
CA HIS A 64 -11.01 9.74 5.70
C HIS A 64 -10.00 8.91 4.87
N ALA A 65 -8.72 9.28 4.90
CA ALA A 65 -7.61 8.58 4.24
C ALA A 65 -6.43 8.36 5.19
N ILE A 66 -5.66 7.30 4.96
CA ILE A 66 -4.35 7.12 5.58
C ILE A 66 -3.37 8.07 4.89
N HIS A 67 -2.73 8.94 5.66
CA HIS A 67 -1.92 10.03 5.14
C HIS A 67 -0.56 10.11 5.84
N LEU A 68 0.52 10.04 5.07
CA LEU A 68 1.85 10.37 5.56
C LEU A 68 2.01 11.89 5.61
N GLN A 69 1.97 12.46 6.82
CA GLN A 69 2.27 13.87 7.03
C GLN A 69 3.76 14.11 6.81
N THR A 70 4.07 14.77 5.69
CA THR A 70 5.42 15.17 5.36
C THR A 70 5.67 16.60 5.77
N LYS A 71 6.87 16.87 6.30
CA LYS A 71 7.43 18.20 6.49
C LYS A 71 8.69 18.33 5.63
N ALA A 72 9.08 19.55 5.34
CA ALA A 72 10.40 19.79 4.75
C ALA A 72 11.46 19.20 5.69
N LEU A 73 12.23 18.25 5.17
CA LEU A 73 13.35 17.64 5.89
C LEU A 73 14.55 18.59 5.80
N ASP A 74 15.28 18.73 6.89
CA ASP A 74 16.54 19.47 6.91
C ASP A 74 17.73 18.54 6.67
N GLY A 75 18.78 19.09 6.06
CA GLY A 75 20.02 18.35 5.83
C GLY A 75 19.86 17.14 4.89
N SER A 76 20.39 15.99 5.31
CA SER A 76 20.47 14.76 4.51
C SER A 76 19.38 13.74 4.86
N GLU A 77 18.38 14.12 5.66
CA GLU A 77 17.25 13.25 5.95
C GLU A 77 16.41 13.05 4.69
N TRP A 78 16.11 11.80 4.37
CA TRP A 78 15.30 11.42 3.22
C TRP A 78 13.97 10.79 3.63
N GLN A 79 13.77 10.54 4.93
CA GLN A 79 12.58 9.94 5.50
C GLN A 79 12.02 10.81 6.62
N GLN A 80 10.69 10.94 6.69
CA GLN A 80 10.03 11.63 7.79
C GLN A 80 10.31 10.92 9.11
N ARG A 81 10.69 11.70 10.13
CA ARG A 81 10.79 11.20 11.49
C ARG A 81 9.46 10.58 11.92
N ASP A 82 9.52 9.39 12.51
CA ASP A 82 8.36 8.57 12.89
C ASP A 82 7.38 8.29 11.73
N GLY A 83 7.88 8.37 10.48
CA GLY A 83 7.22 7.87 9.28
C GLY A 83 7.85 6.56 8.83
N GLY A 84 8.24 6.51 7.55
CA GLY A 84 8.72 5.30 6.88
C GLY A 84 7.59 4.39 6.44
N ASP A 85 7.93 3.27 5.80
CA ASP A 85 6.94 2.40 5.17
C ASP A 85 6.05 1.73 6.21
N ILE A 86 4.79 1.51 5.84
CA ILE A 86 3.80 0.81 6.65
C ILE A 86 3.36 -0.46 5.93
N VAL A 87 3.09 -1.48 6.74
CA VAL A 87 2.62 -2.79 6.28
C VAL A 87 1.34 -3.13 7.00
N SER A 88 0.51 -3.96 6.37
CA SER A 88 -0.61 -4.57 7.06
C SER A 88 -0.10 -5.43 8.23
N VAL A 89 -0.87 -5.49 9.31
CA VAL A 89 -0.58 -6.40 10.43
C VAL A 89 -0.72 -7.85 9.97
N GLU A 90 -1.75 -8.13 9.17
CA GLU A 90 -2.00 -9.45 8.58
C GLU A 90 -1.16 -9.67 7.31
N GLU A 91 -0.85 -10.93 7.03
CA GLU A 91 -0.14 -11.37 5.84
C GLU A 91 -1.12 -12.01 4.83
N TYR A 92 -0.87 -11.76 3.55
CA TYR A 92 -1.71 -12.25 2.45
C TYR A 92 -0.85 -13.02 1.45
N GLN A 93 -1.36 -14.17 0.98
CA GLN A 93 -0.69 -14.98 -0.02
C GLN A 93 -1.28 -14.74 -1.43
N ASN A 94 -2.53 -15.14 -1.63
CA ASN A 94 -3.28 -14.90 -2.86
C ASN A 94 -4.34 -13.85 -2.55
N PHE A 95 -4.29 -12.70 -3.22
CA PHE A 95 -5.20 -11.61 -2.95
C PHE A 95 -5.48 -10.80 -4.23
N GLU A 96 -6.59 -10.06 -4.20
CA GLU A 96 -6.87 -8.93 -5.07
C GLU A 96 -6.95 -7.68 -4.19
N LEU A 97 -6.26 -6.61 -4.58
CA LEU A 97 -6.20 -5.36 -3.82
C LEU A 97 -6.77 -4.23 -4.66
N THR A 98 -7.73 -3.50 -4.09
CA THR A 98 -8.25 -2.24 -4.63
C THR A 98 -7.99 -1.13 -3.63
N LEU A 99 -7.53 0.02 -4.12
CA LEU A 99 -7.32 1.22 -3.32
C LEU A 99 -7.31 2.45 -4.23
N ASP A 100 -7.67 3.59 -3.65
CA ASP A 100 -7.45 4.90 -4.25
C ASP A 100 -6.24 5.56 -3.59
N TRP A 101 -5.48 6.34 -4.36
CA TRP A 101 -4.30 7.05 -3.86
C TRP A 101 -4.26 8.49 -4.38
N LYS A 102 -3.56 9.34 -3.63
CA LYS A 102 -3.30 10.73 -3.98
C LYS A 102 -1.95 11.14 -3.41
N ILE A 103 -1.19 11.90 -4.18
CA ILE A 103 0.12 12.43 -3.78
C ILE A 103 0.14 13.96 -3.90
N GLY A 104 1.06 14.57 -3.17
CA GLY A 104 1.37 15.99 -3.33
C GLY A 104 2.17 16.27 -4.61
N PRO A 105 2.29 17.54 -5.02
CA PRO A 105 3.12 17.93 -6.16
C PRO A 105 4.56 17.43 -6.02
N CYS A 106 5.08 16.83 -7.08
CA CYS A 106 6.40 16.20 -7.10
C CYS A 106 6.58 15.14 -6.01
N GLY A 107 5.50 14.45 -5.63
CA GLY A 107 5.54 13.35 -4.68
C GLY A 107 6.02 12.05 -5.31
N ASN A 108 6.57 11.17 -4.47
CA ASN A 108 6.96 9.80 -4.78
C ASN A 108 6.53 8.90 -3.61
N SER A 109 5.87 7.80 -3.93
CA SER A 109 5.38 6.79 -3.00
C SER A 109 5.26 5.45 -3.74
N GLY A 110 4.79 4.42 -3.07
CA GLY A 110 4.68 3.10 -3.67
C GLY A 110 3.69 2.22 -2.94
N ILE A 111 3.12 1.28 -3.68
CA ILE A 111 2.33 0.18 -3.13
C ILE A 111 3.15 -1.09 -3.35
N ILE A 112 3.62 -1.66 -2.25
CA ILE A 112 4.58 -2.76 -2.25
C ILE A 112 3.88 -3.97 -1.65
N TYR A 113 4.00 -5.12 -2.32
CA TYR A 113 3.33 -6.35 -1.94
C TYR A 113 4.30 -7.52 -1.85
N ASN A 114 3.89 -8.59 -1.18
CA ASN A 114 4.75 -9.75 -0.88
C ASN A 114 6.06 -9.38 -0.17
N VAL A 115 6.01 -8.32 0.65
CA VAL A 115 7.12 -7.90 1.50
C VAL A 115 7.42 -8.97 2.54
N VAL A 116 8.70 -9.26 2.75
CA VAL A 116 9.18 -10.19 3.77
C VAL A 116 9.99 -9.43 4.81
N GLU A 117 9.60 -9.57 6.08
CA GLU A 117 10.30 -9.00 7.23
C GLU A 117 11.34 -9.99 7.80
N ASP A 118 12.61 -9.60 7.70
CA ASP A 118 13.71 -10.18 8.47
C ASP A 118 14.65 -9.01 8.80
N SER A 119 14.47 -8.39 9.98
CA SER A 119 15.19 -7.16 10.34
C SER A 119 16.71 -7.33 10.40
N ALA A 120 17.22 -8.57 10.41
CA ALA A 120 18.65 -8.86 10.33
C ALA A 120 19.17 -8.84 8.87
N LYS A 121 18.30 -9.00 7.87
CA LYS A 121 18.67 -9.09 6.45
C LYS A 121 18.12 -7.94 5.60
N TYR A 122 16.90 -7.50 5.88
CA TYR A 122 16.15 -6.57 5.03
C TYR A 122 15.73 -5.35 5.86
N GLN A 123 16.44 -4.25 5.65
CA GLN A 123 16.18 -2.96 6.29
C GLN A 123 14.98 -2.23 5.67
N TYR A 124 14.62 -2.53 4.42
CA TYR A 124 13.58 -1.83 3.69
C TYR A 124 12.68 -2.77 2.87
N VAL A 125 11.43 -2.35 2.66
CA VAL A 125 10.37 -3.12 1.98
C VAL A 125 10.72 -3.50 0.53
N TRP A 126 11.37 -2.59 -0.21
CA TRP A 126 11.73 -2.78 -1.63
C TRP A 126 12.85 -3.81 -1.84
N GLN A 127 13.50 -4.29 -0.76
CA GLN A 127 14.50 -5.35 -0.87
C GLN A 127 13.89 -6.73 -1.13
N THR A 128 12.59 -6.89 -0.86
CA THR A 128 11.89 -8.17 -0.96
C THR A 128 10.61 -8.08 -1.79
N GLY A 129 9.83 -7.02 -1.60
CA GLY A 129 8.56 -6.84 -2.29
C GLY A 129 8.70 -6.14 -3.64
N PRO A 130 8.04 -6.61 -4.71
CA PRO A 130 7.78 -5.79 -5.90
C PRO A 130 6.93 -4.57 -5.56
N GLU A 131 7.15 -3.48 -6.29
CA GLU A 131 6.50 -2.19 -6.10
C GLU A 131 5.68 -1.79 -7.33
N MET A 132 4.43 -1.38 -7.08
CA MET A 132 3.68 -0.53 -7.99
C MET A 132 3.93 0.93 -7.63
N GLN A 133 4.63 1.63 -8.52
CA GLN A 133 5.09 3.01 -8.31
C GLN A 133 3.91 4.00 -8.28
N VAL A 134 3.96 4.96 -7.35
CA VAL A 134 3.02 6.07 -7.22
C VAL A 134 3.80 7.38 -7.29
N LEU A 135 3.86 7.98 -8.48
CA LEU A 135 4.76 9.09 -8.77
C LEU A 135 4.03 10.26 -9.45
N ASP A 136 4.46 11.48 -9.12
CA ASP A 136 4.15 12.64 -9.97
C ASP A 136 5.06 12.61 -11.19
N ASN A 137 4.55 12.01 -12.27
CA ASN A 137 5.25 11.85 -13.53
C ASN A 137 5.56 13.17 -14.26
N THR A 138 5.05 14.31 -13.77
CA THR A 138 5.26 15.60 -14.45
C THR A 138 6.47 16.35 -13.92
N CYS A 139 6.80 16.21 -12.63
CA CYS A 139 7.88 16.98 -12.01
C CYS A 139 8.83 16.20 -11.10
N HIS A 140 8.50 14.98 -10.66
CA HIS A 140 9.45 14.22 -9.84
C HIS A 140 10.72 13.90 -10.66
N PRO A 141 11.95 14.07 -10.12
CA PRO A 141 13.19 13.80 -10.85
C PRO A 141 13.28 12.38 -11.43
N ASP A 142 12.72 11.39 -10.74
CA ASP A 142 12.70 9.98 -11.15
C ASP A 142 11.76 9.66 -12.33
N ALA A 143 10.95 10.63 -12.79
CA ALA A 143 10.05 10.43 -13.93
C ALA A 143 10.77 10.44 -15.30
N ARG A 144 12.11 10.45 -15.33
CA ARG A 144 12.93 10.68 -16.52
C ARG A 144 14.02 9.64 -16.70
#